data_AF-A0A066YWC9-F1
#
_entry.id   AF-A0A066YWC9-F1
#
_cell.length_a   1.000
_cell.length_b   1.000
_cell.length_c   1.000
_cell.angle_alpha   90.00
_cell.angle_beta   90.00
_cell.angle_gamma   90.00
#
_symmetry.space_group_name_H-M   'P 1'
#
loop_
_entity.id
_entity.type
_entity.pdbx_description
1 polymer ?
#
loop_
_entity_poly.entity_id
_entity_poly.type
_entity_poly.pdbx_seq_one_letter_code
_entity_poly.pdbx_strand_id
1 'polypeptide(L)' 'MLAAPTGSPVLAGAPAWFDARLHAELPAGDHLLLVGAALAVGEGPGLPLLHHAARYRRLGPELQSTDVPLRGVGA' A
#
# COMPACT_ATOMS: atom_id res chain seq x y z
N MET A 1 1.31 -22.71 0.47
CA MET A 1 0.77 -21.38 0.80
C MET A 1 1.00 -21.16 2.28
N LEU A 2 1.68 -20.07 2.67
CA LEU A 2 1.79 -19.73 4.09
C LEU A 2 0.42 -19.17 4.53
N ALA A 3 -0.07 -19.61 5.68
CA ALA A 3 -1.25 -19.03 6.32
C ALA A 3 -0.77 -18.03 7.36
N ALA A 4 -1.33 -16.82 7.31
CA ALA A 4 -1.10 -15.81 8.34
C ALA A 4 -1.81 -16.18 9.66
N PRO A 5 -1.51 -15.53 10.79
CA PRO A 5 -2.17 -15.80 12.07
C PRO A 5 -3.71 -15.85 12.05
N THR A 6 -4.38 -15.04 11.21
CA THR A 6 -5.84 -15.09 11.04
C THR A 6 -6.33 -16.26 10.17
N GLY A 7 -5.43 -17.04 9.58
CA GLY A 7 -5.72 -18.03 8.55
C GLY A 7 -5.75 -17.46 7.12
N SER A 8 -5.52 -16.16 6.96
CA SER A 8 -5.54 -15.50 5.65
C SER A 8 -4.42 -16.00 4.72
N PRO A 9 -4.66 -16.10 3.40
CA PRO A 9 -3.65 -16.52 2.44
C PRO A 9 -2.55 -15.46 2.28
N VAL A 10 -1.29 -15.87 2.39
CA VAL A 10 -0.14 -15.02 2.03
C VAL A 10 0.35 -15.37 0.63
N LEU A 11 0.35 -14.38 -0.27
CA LEU A 11 0.80 -14.54 -1.65
C LEU A 11 2.33 -14.67 -1.72
N ALA A 12 2.80 -15.71 -2.41
CA ALA A 12 4.24 -15.90 -2.63
C ALA A 12 4.80 -14.82 -3.58
N GLY A 13 5.97 -14.28 -3.25
CA GLY A 13 6.64 -13.25 -4.06
C GLY A 13 6.09 -11.83 -3.89
N ALA A 14 5.16 -11.60 -2.95
CA ALA A 14 4.78 -10.24 -2.56
C ALA A 14 5.96 -9.56 -1.84
N PRO A 15 6.30 -8.30 -2.16
CA PRO A 15 7.41 -7.58 -1.50
C PRO A 15 7.09 -7.26 -0.02
N ALA A 16 5.81 -7.19 0.33
CA ALA A 16 5.33 -7.10 1.71
C ALA A 16 3.89 -7.62 1.81
N TRP A 17 3.47 -7.99 3.01
CA TRP A 17 2.09 -8.38 3.32
C TRP A 17 1.68 -7.95 4.73
N PHE A 18 0.37 -7.80 4.91
CA PHE A 18 -0.26 -7.48 6.19
C PHE A 18 -1.35 -8.52 6.46
N ASP A 19 -1.36 -9.07 7.67
CA ASP A 19 -2.47 -9.84 8.20
C ASP A 19 -3.27 -8.97 9.16
N ALA A 20 -4.55 -8.77 8.89
CA ALA A 20 -5.37 -7.81 9.62
C ALA A 20 -6.75 -8.36 9.96
N ARG A 21 -7.28 -7.92 11.09
CA ARG A 21 -8.69 -8.10 11.44
C ARG A 21 -9.47 -6.85 11.04
N LEU A 22 -10.66 -7.03 10.46
CA LEU A 22 -11.56 -5.92 10.17
C LEU A 22 -11.88 -5.14 11.47
N HIS A 23 -11.57 -3.85 11.45
CA HIS A 23 -11.79 -2.93 12.56
C HIS A 23 -13.02 -2.05 12.33
N ALA A 24 -13.20 -1.55 11.09
CA ALA A 24 -14.36 -0.75 10.73
C ALA A 24 -14.66 -0.84 9.22
N GLU A 25 -15.93 -0.61 8.87
CA GLU A 25 -16.39 -0.37 7.50
C GLU A 25 -17.02 1.02 7.44
N LEU A 26 -16.52 1.86 6.55
CA LEU A 26 -16.96 3.26 6.43
C LEU A 26 -17.53 3.50 5.02
N PRO A 27 -18.75 4.04 4.88
CA PRO A 27 -19.28 4.44 3.58
C PRO A 27 -18.38 5.48 2.89
N ALA A 28 -18.04 5.25 1.62
CA ALA A 28 -17.16 6.09 0.82
C ALA A 28 -17.73 6.26 -0.60
N GLY A 29 -18.89 6.93 -0.71
CA GLY A 29 -19.59 7.10 -1.97
C GLY A 29 -20.15 5.78 -2.48
N ASP A 30 -19.70 5.35 -3.66
CA ASP A 30 -20.03 4.07 -4.30
C ASP A 30 -19.13 2.91 -3.83
N HIS A 31 -18.23 3.15 -2.88
CA HIS A 31 -17.33 2.16 -2.30
C HIS A 31 -17.46 2.08 -0.77
N LEU A 32 -16.89 1.03 -0.18
CA LEU A 32 -16.64 0.92 1.26
C LEU A 32 -15.15 1.07 1.54
N LEU A 33 -14.80 1.93 2.48
CA LEU A 33 -13.46 1.98 3.05
C LEU A 33 -13.37 0.98 4.21
N LEU A 34 -12.55 -0.05 4.03
CA LEU A 34 -12.27 -1.05 5.06
C LEU A 34 -11.05 -0.62 5.87
N VAL A 35 -11.19 -0.53 7.20
CA VAL A 35 -10.08 -0.28 8.12
C VAL A 35 -9.71 -1.59 8.78
N GLY A 36 -8.47 -2.04 8.61
CA GLY A 36 -7.93 -3.25 9.23
C GLY A 36 -6.97 -2.94 10.36
N ALA A 37 -7.11 -3.64 11.49
CA ALA A 37 -6.10 -3.66 12.55
C ALA A 37 -5.06 -4.75 12.24
N ALA A 38 -3.82 -4.35 11.95
CA ALA A 38 -2.73 -5.27 11.63
C ALA A 38 -2.34 -6.12 12.86
N LEU A 39 -2.33 -7.44 12.68
CA LEU A 39 -1.97 -8.43 13.69
C LEU A 39 -0.60 -9.05 13.40
N ALA A 40 -0.21 -9.11 12.13
CA ALA A 40 1.13 -9.48 11.70
C ALA A 40 1.47 -8.76 10.39
N VAL A 41 2.77 -8.59 10.17
CA VAL A 41 3.33 -8.07 8.93
C VAL A 41 4.49 -8.95 8.51
N GLY A 42 4.80 -8.95 7.23
CA GLY A 42 6.01 -9.58 6.76
C GLY A 42 6.50 -8.95 5.47
N GLU A 43 7.78 -9.18 5.22
CA GLU A 43 8.50 -8.70 4.06
C GLU A 43 8.81 -9.89 3.15
N GLY A 44 8.90 -9.62 1.86
CA GLY A 44 9.24 -10.62 0.85
C GLY A 44 10.19 -10.07 -0.19
N PRO A 45 10.61 -10.91 -1.14
CA PRO A 45 11.57 -10.52 -2.15
C PRO A 45 10.94 -9.59 -3.20
N GLY A 46 11.80 -8.80 -3.85
CA GLY A 46 11.44 -7.98 -5.00
C GLY A 46 11.15 -6.52 -4.67
N LEU A 47 11.04 -5.71 -5.73
CA LEU A 47 10.69 -4.30 -5.62
C LEU A 47 9.17 -4.13 -5.79
N PRO A 48 8.56 -3.10 -5.18
CA PRO A 48 7.14 -2.82 -5.35
C PRO A 48 6.78 -2.54 -6.81
N LEU A 49 5.60 -3.04 -7.22
CA LEU A 49 4.97 -2.68 -8.48
C LEU A 49 4.32 -1.31 -8.34
N LEU A 50 4.66 -0.37 -9.21
CA LEU A 50 4.03 0.94 -9.22
C LEU A 50 2.87 0.98 -10.20
N HIS A 51 1.77 1.61 -9.80
CA HIS A 51 0.69 2.00 -10.69
C HIS A 51 0.59 3.53 -10.72
N HIS A 52 0.88 4.13 -11.87
CA HIS A 52 0.84 5.58 -12.06
C HIS A 52 0.39 5.92 -13.48
N ALA A 53 -0.56 6.86 -13.57
CA ALA A 53 -1.19 7.28 -14.82
C ALA A 53 -1.73 6.09 -15.64
N ALA A 54 -2.56 5.26 -14.98
CA ALA A 54 -3.23 4.09 -15.56
C ALA A 54 -2.29 3.02 -16.16
N ARG A 55 -1.02 2.97 -15.73
CA ARG A 55 -0.02 2.00 -16.23
C ARG A 55 0.87 1.48 -15.12
N TYR A 56 1.26 0.21 -15.25
CA TYR A 56 2.25 -0.44 -14.39
C TYR A 56 3.67 0.00 -14.73
N ARG A 57 4.48 0.20 -13.69
CA ARG A 57 5.87 0.68 -13.75
C ARG A 57 6.70 0.00 -12.66
N ARG A 58 8.02 0.07 -12.80
CA ARG A 58 8.96 -0.32 -11.73
C ARG A 58 9.36 0.92 -10.95
N LEU A 59 9.71 0.72 -9.69
CA LEU A 59 10.35 1.76 -8.89
C LEU A 59 11.69 2.16 -9.55
N GLY A 60 11.83 3.44 -9.84
CA GLY A 60 13.06 4.03 -10.37
C GLY A 60 14.00 4.48 -9.23
N PRO A 61 15.18 4.99 -9.57
CA PRO A 61 16.03 5.67 -8.58
C PRO A 61 15.27 6.85 -7.96
N GLU A 62 15.58 7.16 -6.71
CA GLU A 62 15.10 8.37 -6.07
C GLU A 62 15.53 9.58 -6.90
N LEU A 63 14.55 10.42 -7.25
CA LEU A 63 14.82 11.68 -7.93
C LEU A 63 15.28 12.68 -6.88
N GLN A 64 16.31 13.47 -7.19
CA GLN A 64 16.69 14.59 -6.34
C GLN A 64 15.49 15.52 -6.22
N SER A 65 15.05 15.79 -4.98
CA SER A 65 14.07 16.83 -4.73
C SER A 65 14.61 18.12 -5.33
N THR A 66 13.96 18.63 -6.38
CA THR A 66 14.21 20.00 -6.78
C THR A 66 13.63 20.88 -5.68
N ASP A 67 14.40 21.84 -5.19
CA ASP A 67 13.86 22.90 -4.34
C ASP A 67 12.82 23.68 -5.16
N VAL A 68 11.57 23.20 -5.17
CA VAL A 68 10.44 23.96 -5.68
C VAL A 68 10.12 24.94 -4.56
N PRO A 69 10.35 26.26 -4.72
CA PRO A 69 9.89 27.19 -3.73
C PRO A 69 8.38 26.97 -3.59
N LEU A 70 7.94 26.65 -2.37
CA LEU A 70 6.53 26.57 -2.02
C LEU A 70 5.92 27.94 -2.31
N ARG A 71 5.46 28.17 -3.54
CA ARG A 71 4.52 29.25 -3.81
C ARG A 71 3.27 28.83 -3.06
N GLY A 72 3.13 29.35 -1.83
CA GLY A 72 1.89 29.30 -1.11
C GLY A 72 0.80 29.72 -2.08
N VAL A 73 -0.15 28.81 -2.35
CA VAL A 73 -1.43 29.20 -2.93
C VAL A 73 -2.10 30.03 -1.84
N GLY A 74 -1.83 31.33 -1.90
CA GLY A 74 -2.35 32.31 -0.98
C GLY A 74 -3.79 32.68 -1.34
N ALA A 75 -4.61 32.74 -0.28
CA ALA A 75 -5.91 33.39 -0.12
C ALA A 75 -7.07 32.90 -1.00
#